data_AF-M7BMU0-F1
#
_entry.id   AF-M7BMU0-F1
#
_cell.length_a   1.000
_cell.length_b   1.000
_cell.length_c   1.000
_cell.angle_alpha   90.00
_cell.angle_beta   90.00
_cell.angle_gamma   90.00
#
_symmetry.space_group_name_H-M   'P 1'
#
loop_
_entity.id
_entity.type
_entity.pdbx_description
1 polymer ?
#
loop_
_entity_poly.entity_id
_entity_poly.type
_entity_poly.pdbx_seq_one_letter_code
_entity_poly.pdbx_strand_id
1 'polypeptide(L)'
;MHVSREQYRNLVSAALRGPPRHGHPPLVLYMVDMLDLPDSVLPDLPQLVDAGSNILVVGNKVDLLPRDSPDYLKRFRKQLLRSCARVGILPAAQGTGGRVGRTGSQNLVDVHLISAKTGYGVEKLISKLQRSWKCNGDVYLVGATNSGKSTLFNTLLQSDYCKSKAPEVINRATISPWPGTTLNLLKFPIINPTSDRLFRRQERLKADAEKTEEQLSDDEQKYLKCLKKQGYLIGRVGRTFQPQKSKAVIDFDPDELSFNMEEEPVFSSDKPKERVEFTHNELKDARWFFDTPGIVKENCVLNLLTEKEVKLVLPTHAIVPRTFVLKPGMVLFLGALGRIDYLQGAKSSWFSVVASNLLPVHVTTLEKADSIYQKHAGKTLLKVPIGGEERMKEFPPLIPQEITLEGIGTLEAVADIKLSSAGWVAITAHLEDKLQLRAYSPEGTTLMIRKPPLLPHIVDIKGTRIRGSVSYRTKKPPPLVENLKANGKNKQI
;
A
#
# COMPACT_ATOMS: atom_id res chain seq x y z
N MET A 1 14.21 -14.15 -6.72
CA MET A 1 14.77 -13.86 -8.06
C MET A 1 14.71 -12.35 -8.27
N HIS A 2 15.85 -11.68 -8.22
CA HIS A 2 15.94 -10.23 -8.44
C HIS A 2 16.12 -9.99 -9.93
N VAL A 3 15.14 -9.34 -10.56
CA VAL A 3 15.24 -8.88 -11.95
C VAL A 3 16.12 -7.64 -11.94
N SER A 4 17.18 -7.61 -12.75
CA SER A 4 17.98 -6.39 -12.87
C SER A 4 17.13 -5.26 -13.46
N ARG A 5 17.42 -4.01 -13.08
CA ARG A 5 16.66 -2.83 -13.52
C ARG A 5 16.57 -2.78 -15.05
N GLU A 6 17.64 -3.12 -15.74
CA GLU A 6 17.70 -3.13 -17.22
C GLU A 6 16.82 -4.21 -17.84
N GLN A 7 16.85 -5.45 -17.31
CA GLN A 7 15.96 -6.52 -17.76
C GLN A 7 14.49 -6.16 -17.56
N TYR A 8 14.17 -5.55 -16.41
CA TYR A 8 12.82 -5.07 -16.15
C TYR A 8 12.42 -3.94 -17.10
N ARG A 9 13.30 -2.95 -17.29
CA ARG A 9 13.06 -1.83 -18.21
C ARG A 9 12.82 -2.35 -19.62
N ASN A 10 13.59 -3.32 -20.09
CA ASN A 10 13.41 -3.93 -21.40
C ASN A 10 12.08 -4.70 -21.50
N LEU A 11 11.72 -5.47 -20.47
CA LEU A 11 10.47 -6.24 -20.46
C LEU A 11 9.23 -5.34 -20.42
N VAL A 12 9.24 -4.33 -19.56
CA VAL A 12 8.11 -3.40 -19.42
C VAL A 12 8.04 -2.43 -20.58
N SER A 13 9.18 -1.93 -21.08
CA SER A 13 9.16 -1.12 -22.31
C SER A 13 8.70 -1.96 -23.49
N ALA A 14 9.14 -3.21 -23.66
CA ALA A 14 8.63 -4.09 -24.73
C ALA A 14 7.12 -4.37 -24.58
N ALA A 15 6.62 -4.55 -23.36
CA ALA A 15 5.21 -4.78 -23.10
C ALA A 15 4.33 -3.54 -23.33
N LEU A 16 4.83 -2.34 -23.01
CA LEU A 16 4.11 -1.08 -23.18
C LEU A 16 4.27 -0.48 -24.58
N ARG A 17 5.41 -0.70 -25.24
CA ARG A 17 5.73 -0.28 -26.63
C ARG A 17 5.30 -1.27 -27.70
N GLY A 18 4.84 -2.45 -27.28
CA GLY A 18 4.33 -3.46 -28.20
C GLY A 18 3.16 -2.91 -29.04
N PRO A 19 2.94 -3.44 -30.25
CA PRO A 19 1.85 -2.98 -31.10
C PRO A 19 0.52 -3.07 -30.34
N PRO A 20 -0.30 -1.99 -30.33
CA PRO A 20 -1.52 -1.95 -29.56
C PRO A 20 -2.45 -3.08 -30.00
N ARG A 21 -2.75 -4.01 -29.09
CA ARG A 21 -3.76 -5.04 -29.36
C ARG A 21 -5.10 -4.34 -29.59
N HIS A 22 -5.66 -4.53 -30.79
CA HIS A 22 -6.91 -3.92 -31.25
C HIS A 22 -6.87 -2.37 -31.38
N GLY A 23 -5.72 -1.77 -31.70
CA GLY A 23 -5.65 -0.39 -32.20
C GLY A 23 -5.80 0.74 -31.17
N HIS A 24 -5.80 0.42 -29.88
CA HIS A 24 -5.89 1.42 -28.80
C HIS A 24 -4.69 1.36 -27.86
N PRO A 25 -4.23 2.51 -27.32
CA PRO A 25 -3.12 2.54 -26.38
C PRO A 25 -3.50 1.80 -25.08
N PRO A 26 -2.53 1.19 -24.38
CA PRO A 26 -2.78 0.55 -23.09
C PRO A 26 -3.01 1.58 -21.96
N LEU A 27 -3.64 1.13 -20.87
CA LEU A 27 -3.75 1.89 -19.63
C LEU A 27 -2.71 1.39 -18.63
N VAL A 28 -1.90 2.30 -18.10
CA VAL A 28 -0.93 2.00 -17.05
C VAL A 28 -1.52 2.32 -15.69
N LEU A 29 -1.76 1.30 -14.89
CA LEU A 29 -2.17 1.42 -13.49
C LEU A 29 -0.93 1.52 -12.62
N TYR A 30 -0.55 2.73 -12.24
CA TYR A 30 0.69 2.99 -11.51
C TYR A 30 0.46 2.97 -9.99
N MET A 31 0.98 1.93 -9.32
CA MET A 31 0.87 1.75 -7.88
C MET A 31 2.02 2.37 -7.09
N VAL A 32 1.66 3.20 -6.12
CA VAL A 32 2.57 3.93 -5.23
C VAL A 32 2.25 3.60 -3.78
N ASP A 33 3.26 3.28 -2.98
CA ASP A 33 3.14 3.11 -1.53
C ASP A 33 3.12 4.46 -0.82
N MET A 34 2.03 4.75 -0.12
CA MET A 34 1.84 6.02 0.60
C MET A 34 2.76 6.18 1.82
N LEU A 35 3.18 5.08 2.45
CA LEU A 35 4.10 5.12 3.59
C LEU A 35 5.50 5.51 3.19
N ASP A 36 5.88 5.18 1.95
CA ASP A 36 7.22 5.33 1.43
C ASP A 36 7.35 6.53 0.48
N LEU A 37 6.42 7.49 0.53
CA LEU A 37 6.54 8.75 -0.24
C LEU A 37 7.65 9.66 0.32
N PRO A 38 8.49 10.28 -0.53
CA PRO A 38 8.41 10.30 -2.00
C PRO A 38 9.16 9.17 -2.72
N ASP A 39 10.04 8.40 -2.06
CA ASP A 39 10.82 7.30 -2.66
C ASP A 39 10.01 6.22 -3.39
N SER A 40 8.71 6.10 -3.11
CA SER A 40 7.84 5.19 -3.84
C SER A 40 7.56 5.59 -5.28
N VAL A 41 7.79 6.86 -5.64
CA VAL A 41 7.64 7.31 -7.02
C VAL A 41 8.91 7.00 -7.79
N LEU A 42 8.76 6.27 -8.89
CA LEU A 42 9.87 5.82 -9.72
C LEU A 42 10.27 6.92 -10.70
N PRO A 43 11.52 7.42 -10.66
CA PRO A 43 11.97 8.51 -11.52
C PRO A 43 11.97 8.13 -13.01
N ASP A 44 12.13 6.84 -13.32
CA ASP A 44 12.22 6.33 -14.71
C ASP A 44 10.86 6.10 -15.37
N LEU A 45 9.75 6.23 -14.63
CA LEU A 45 8.43 5.92 -15.18
C LEU A 45 8.13 6.67 -16.49
N PRO A 46 8.48 7.96 -16.64
CA PRO A 46 8.27 8.68 -17.89
C PRO A 46 9.02 8.10 -19.10
N GLN A 47 10.17 7.46 -18.86
CA GLN A 47 10.97 6.82 -19.91
C GLN A 47 10.44 5.44 -20.30
N LEU A 48 9.74 4.79 -19.37
CA LEU A 48 9.18 3.44 -19.54
C LEU A 48 7.83 3.44 -20.27
N VAL A 49 7.09 4.53 -20.15
CA VAL A 49 5.73 4.65 -20.67
C VAL A 49 5.73 5.56 -21.88
N ASP A 50 5.17 5.09 -22.99
CA ASP A 50 5.11 5.89 -24.23
C ASP A 50 4.28 7.16 -24.08
N ALA A 51 4.62 8.18 -24.87
CA ALA A 51 4.05 9.52 -24.85
C ALA A 51 2.53 9.61 -25.10
N GLY A 52 1.86 8.50 -25.46
CA GLY A 52 0.41 8.43 -25.67
C GLY A 52 -0.34 7.52 -24.68
N SER A 53 0.36 6.89 -23.73
CA SER A 53 -0.29 6.00 -22.76
C SER A 53 -1.00 6.78 -21.67
N ASN A 54 -2.17 6.27 -21.27
CA ASN A 54 -2.94 6.85 -20.18
C ASN A 54 -2.43 6.29 -18.85
N ILE A 55 -2.21 7.15 -17.87
CA ILE A 55 -1.70 6.75 -16.55
C ILE A 55 -2.76 7.02 -15.49
N LEU A 56 -3.08 5.99 -14.70
CA LEU A 56 -3.92 6.08 -13.52
C LEU A 56 -3.07 5.81 -12.29
N VAL A 57 -2.88 6.82 -11.43
CA VAL A 57 -2.04 6.67 -10.24
C VAL A 57 -2.88 6.21 -9.05
N VAL A 58 -2.38 5.19 -8.37
CA VAL A 58 -3.05 4.53 -7.24
C VAL A 58 -2.14 4.54 -6.02
N GLY A 59 -2.48 5.37 -5.03
CA GLY A 59 -1.82 5.41 -3.73
C GLY A 59 -2.36 4.32 -2.81
N ASN A 60 -1.55 3.29 -2.53
CA ASN A 60 -1.93 2.14 -1.72
C ASN A 60 -1.50 2.30 -0.25
N LYS A 61 -2.02 1.42 0.63
CA LYS A 61 -1.72 1.33 2.08
C LYS A 61 -2.21 2.51 2.93
N VAL A 62 -3.26 3.19 2.49
CA VAL A 62 -3.84 4.30 3.28
C VAL A 62 -4.48 3.83 4.59
N ASP A 63 -4.81 2.55 4.73
CA ASP A 63 -5.33 1.94 5.94
C ASP A 63 -4.33 1.91 7.10
N LEU A 64 -3.03 2.00 6.80
CA LEU A 64 -1.97 1.96 7.79
C LEU A 64 -1.71 3.34 8.42
N LEU A 65 -2.14 4.41 7.76
CA LEU A 65 -1.94 5.79 8.17
C LEU A 65 -3.03 6.24 9.17
N PRO A 66 -2.65 6.84 10.30
CA PRO A 66 -3.63 7.34 11.27
C PRO A 66 -4.37 8.56 10.72
N ARG A 67 -5.60 8.74 11.20
CA ARG A 67 -6.38 9.95 10.95
C ARG A 67 -5.88 11.08 11.83
N ASP A 68 -5.38 12.11 11.16
CA ASP A 68 -4.77 13.28 11.77
C ASP A 68 -5.74 14.48 11.82
N SER A 69 -6.21 14.89 10.64
CA SER A 69 -7.21 15.96 10.48
C SER A 69 -8.43 15.43 9.71
N PRO A 70 -9.59 16.13 9.69
CA PRO A 70 -10.74 15.69 8.89
C PRO A 70 -10.44 15.62 7.38
N ASP A 71 -9.59 16.50 6.85
CA ASP A 71 -9.23 16.57 5.42
C ASP A 71 -7.97 15.78 5.03
N TYR A 72 -7.49 14.87 5.90
CA TYR A 72 -6.26 14.11 5.68
C TYR A 72 -6.21 13.36 4.33
N LEU A 73 -7.32 12.81 3.85
CA LEU A 73 -7.39 12.12 2.55
C LEU A 73 -7.15 13.06 1.35
N LYS A 74 -7.70 14.29 1.40
CA LYS A 74 -7.45 15.30 0.36
C LYS A 74 -5.98 15.69 0.34
N ARG A 75 -5.38 15.83 1.53
CA ARG A 75 -3.95 16.13 1.68
C ARG A 75 -3.07 15.00 1.14
N PHE A 76 -3.39 13.74 1.44
CA PHE A 76 -2.68 12.59 0.89
C PHE A 76 -2.72 12.58 -0.64
N ARG A 77 -3.89 12.86 -1.23
CA ARG A 77 -4.05 12.98 -2.67
C ARG A 77 -3.19 14.13 -3.24
N LYS A 78 -3.19 15.30 -2.60
CA LYS A 78 -2.36 16.46 -3.00
C LYS A 78 -0.87 16.15 -2.91
N GLN A 79 -0.43 15.42 -1.88
CA GLN A 79 0.96 15.05 -1.70
C GLN A 79 1.42 14.01 -2.75
N LEU A 80 0.56 13.05 -3.07
CA LEU A 80 0.80 12.08 -4.13
C LEU A 80 0.91 12.79 -5.50
N LEU A 81 -0.02 13.69 -5.81
CA LEU A 81 0.03 14.55 -7.00
C LEU A 81 1.33 15.35 -7.06
N ARG A 82 1.74 15.99 -5.96
CA ARG A 82 3.00 16.75 -5.89
C ARG A 82 4.22 15.86 -6.13
N SER A 83 4.21 14.64 -5.60
CA SER A 83 5.30 13.67 -5.80
C SER A 83 5.37 13.20 -7.26
N CYS A 84 4.22 12.97 -7.90
CA CYS A 84 4.15 12.67 -9.33
C CYS A 84 4.56 13.86 -10.21
N ALA A 85 4.22 15.10 -9.81
CA ALA A 85 4.62 16.31 -10.52
C ALA A 85 6.15 16.48 -10.55
N ARG A 86 6.83 16.17 -9.44
CA ARG A 86 8.30 16.23 -9.35
C ARG A 86 9.00 15.29 -10.32
N VAL A 87 8.35 14.19 -10.71
CA VAL A 87 8.88 13.19 -11.64
C VAL A 87 8.46 13.47 -13.09
N GLY A 88 7.59 14.46 -13.33
CA GLY A 88 7.14 14.81 -14.68
C GLY A 88 5.99 13.96 -15.22
N ILE A 89 5.24 13.27 -14.34
CA ILE A 89 4.06 12.47 -14.72
C ILE A 89 2.82 13.34 -14.99
N LEU A 90 2.85 14.61 -14.55
CA LEU A 90 1.77 15.58 -14.76
C LEU A 90 2.12 16.54 -15.92
N PRO A 91 1.16 16.92 -16.77
CA PRO A 91 1.34 18.07 -17.64
C PRO A 91 1.65 19.28 -16.76
N ALA A 92 2.69 20.03 -17.12
CA ALA A 92 3.00 21.29 -16.47
C ALA A 92 1.76 22.18 -16.55
N ALA A 93 1.05 22.33 -15.42
CA ALA A 93 0.01 23.34 -15.31
C ALA A 93 0.67 24.69 -15.57
N GLN A 94 0.16 25.42 -16.57
CA GLN A 94 0.60 26.75 -16.96
C GLN A 94 0.82 27.64 -15.73
N GLY A 95 2.06 28.09 -15.53
CA GLY A 95 2.37 29.03 -14.45
C GLY A 95 3.85 29.04 -14.10
N THR A 96 4.49 30.18 -14.35
CA THR A 96 5.88 30.58 -14.05
C THR A 96 6.99 29.96 -14.92
N GLY A 97 7.64 30.86 -15.67
CA GLY A 97 8.59 30.57 -16.73
C GLY A 97 9.87 29.88 -16.26
N GLY A 98 10.27 28.87 -17.01
CA GLY A 98 11.54 28.19 -16.90
C GLY A 98 11.59 27.13 -18.00
N ARG A 99 12.37 27.38 -19.04
CA ARG A 99 12.56 26.48 -20.18
C ARG A 99 13.17 25.16 -19.68
N VAL A 100 12.38 24.08 -19.62
CA VAL A 100 12.88 22.70 -19.60
C VAL A 100 12.15 21.94 -20.71
N GLY A 101 12.94 21.19 -21.48
CA GLY A 101 12.60 20.65 -22.79
C GLY A 101 11.29 19.89 -22.88
N ARG A 102 10.64 20.04 -24.03
CA ARG A 102 9.47 19.30 -24.49
C ARG A 102 9.80 17.80 -24.56
N THR A 103 9.32 17.00 -23.64
CA THR A 103 9.15 15.54 -23.78
C THR A 103 7.70 15.19 -23.46
N GLY A 104 7.12 14.30 -24.27
CA GLY A 104 5.67 14.15 -24.45
C GLY A 104 4.82 14.15 -23.18
N SER A 105 3.74 14.94 -23.20
CA SER A 105 2.81 15.10 -22.09
C SER A 105 2.02 13.80 -21.86
N GLN A 106 2.37 13.04 -20.83
CA GLN A 106 1.60 11.88 -20.42
C GLN A 106 0.23 12.31 -19.88
N ASN A 107 -0.82 11.57 -20.25
CA ASN A 107 -2.18 11.88 -19.83
C ASN A 107 -2.47 11.22 -18.48
N LEU A 108 -2.33 12.00 -17.39
CA LEU A 108 -2.82 11.58 -16.08
C LEU A 108 -4.36 11.58 -16.10
N VAL A 109 -4.95 10.38 -16.00
CA VAL A 109 -6.41 10.21 -16.02
C VAL A 109 -7.04 10.58 -14.68
N ASP A 110 -6.47 10.09 -13.59
CA ASP A 110 -6.91 10.40 -12.22
C ASP A 110 -5.87 9.94 -11.18
N VAL A 111 -6.13 10.29 -9.91
CA VAL A 111 -5.40 9.78 -8.75
C VAL A 111 -6.39 9.23 -7.74
N HIS A 112 -6.21 7.96 -7.38
CA HIS A 112 -7.05 7.28 -6.38
C HIS A 112 -6.23 6.80 -5.19
N LEU A 113 -6.84 6.85 -4.01
CA LEU A 113 -6.29 6.29 -2.78
C LEU A 113 -7.04 5.01 -2.45
N ILE A 114 -6.31 3.93 -2.20
CA ILE A 114 -6.90 2.61 -1.91
C ILE A 114 -6.16 1.92 -0.76
N SER A 115 -6.82 0.94 -0.16
CA SER A 115 -6.14 -0.16 0.51
C SER A 115 -6.51 -1.46 -0.18
N ALA A 116 -5.53 -2.05 -0.86
CA ALA A 116 -5.71 -3.35 -1.49
C ALA A 116 -6.01 -4.46 -0.47
N LYS A 117 -5.48 -4.34 0.75
CA LYS A 117 -5.62 -5.33 1.82
C LYS A 117 -6.97 -5.28 2.51
N THR A 118 -7.46 -4.07 2.82
CA THR A 118 -8.74 -3.90 3.53
C THR A 118 -9.91 -3.62 2.60
N GLY A 119 -9.67 -3.52 1.28
CA GLY A 119 -10.70 -3.25 0.28
C GLY A 119 -11.14 -1.79 0.16
N TYR A 120 -10.61 -0.88 0.99
CA TYR A 120 -10.98 0.54 0.97
C TYR A 120 -10.69 1.18 -0.40
N GLY A 121 -11.67 1.91 -0.95
CA GLY A 121 -11.52 2.64 -2.22
C GLY A 121 -11.40 1.76 -3.49
N VAL A 122 -11.35 0.43 -3.37
CA VAL A 122 -11.20 -0.49 -4.52
C VAL A 122 -12.46 -0.47 -5.41
N GLU A 123 -13.66 -0.49 -4.82
CA GLU A 123 -14.92 -0.39 -5.59
C GLU A 123 -15.04 0.92 -6.37
N LYS A 124 -14.56 2.03 -5.79
CA LYS A 124 -14.48 3.34 -6.44
C LYS A 124 -13.48 3.33 -7.59
N LEU A 125 -12.31 2.70 -7.40
CA LEU A 125 -11.31 2.51 -8.44
C LEU A 125 -11.89 1.72 -9.61
N ILE A 126 -12.58 0.61 -9.35
CA ILE A 126 -13.17 -0.20 -10.42
C ILE A 126 -14.28 0.58 -11.15
N SER A 127 -15.11 1.31 -10.41
CA SER A 127 -16.14 2.17 -11.02
C SER A 127 -15.51 3.23 -11.94
N LYS A 128 -14.37 3.80 -11.54
CA LYS A 128 -13.62 4.73 -12.40
C LYS A 128 -13.06 4.01 -13.62
N LEU A 129 -12.36 2.89 -13.44
CA LEU A 129 -11.80 2.08 -14.54
C LEU A 129 -12.87 1.73 -15.59
N GLN A 130 -14.02 1.23 -15.15
CA GLN A 130 -15.12 0.86 -16.04
C GLN A 130 -15.74 2.07 -16.76
N ARG A 131 -15.78 3.26 -16.14
CA ARG A 131 -16.31 4.48 -16.76
C ARG A 131 -15.32 5.19 -17.68
N SER A 132 -14.07 5.34 -17.25
CA SER A 132 -13.04 6.09 -17.98
C SER A 132 -12.43 5.29 -19.11
N TRP A 133 -12.23 3.98 -18.89
CA TRP A 133 -11.54 3.13 -19.86
C TRP A 133 -12.49 2.26 -20.68
N LYS A 134 -13.69 1.93 -20.16
CA LYS A 134 -14.75 1.12 -20.79
C LYS A 134 -14.38 -0.26 -21.35
N CYS A 135 -13.09 -0.63 -21.47
CA CYS A 135 -12.49 -1.75 -22.24
C CYS A 135 -11.80 -1.35 -23.57
N ASN A 136 -11.36 -0.11 -23.70
CA ASN A 136 -10.66 0.37 -24.88
C ASN A 136 -9.30 -0.32 -25.09
N GLY A 137 -8.68 -0.93 -24.07
CA GLY A 137 -7.38 -1.60 -24.22
C GLY A 137 -6.99 -2.46 -23.03
N ASP A 138 -5.81 -3.07 -23.11
CA ASP A 138 -5.22 -3.83 -22.01
C ASP A 138 -4.76 -2.91 -20.88
N VAL A 139 -4.70 -3.45 -19.66
CA VAL A 139 -4.31 -2.71 -18.46
C VAL A 139 -3.07 -3.33 -17.85
N TYR A 140 -2.04 -2.52 -17.61
CA TYR A 140 -0.77 -2.97 -17.04
C TYR A 140 -0.58 -2.40 -15.64
N LEU A 141 -0.38 -3.28 -14.67
CA LEU A 141 -0.10 -2.92 -13.29
C LEU A 141 1.40 -2.71 -13.10
N VAL A 142 1.83 -1.47 -12.83
CA VAL A 142 3.24 -1.09 -12.71
C VAL A 142 3.51 -0.46 -11.34
N GLY A 143 4.66 -0.73 -10.74
CA GLY A 143 5.04 -0.14 -9.45
C GLY A 143 6.23 -0.83 -8.79
N ALA A 144 6.80 -0.17 -7.77
CA ALA A 144 7.94 -0.70 -7.04
C ALA A 144 7.64 -2.05 -6.34
N THR A 145 8.68 -2.80 -5.96
CA THR A 145 8.52 -3.96 -5.08
C THR A 145 7.82 -3.54 -3.78
N ASN A 146 6.99 -4.42 -3.23
CA ASN A 146 6.24 -4.17 -1.99
C ASN A 146 5.23 -2.99 -2.01
N SER A 147 4.93 -2.39 -3.18
CA SER A 147 3.85 -1.40 -3.30
C SER A 147 2.44 -1.98 -3.15
N GLY A 148 2.32 -3.33 -3.16
CA GLY A 148 1.07 -4.07 -3.01
C GLY A 148 0.38 -4.48 -4.32
N LYS A 149 1.13 -4.57 -5.43
CA LYS A 149 0.64 -5.03 -6.74
C LYS A 149 -0.09 -6.36 -6.69
N SER A 150 0.57 -7.40 -6.19
CA SER A 150 -0.02 -8.74 -6.10
C SER A 150 -1.24 -8.79 -5.18
N THR A 151 -1.27 -7.97 -4.12
CA THR A 151 -2.45 -7.82 -3.26
C THR A 151 -3.61 -7.20 -4.04
N LEU A 152 -3.37 -6.12 -4.79
CA LEU A 152 -4.41 -5.50 -5.61
C LEU A 152 -4.88 -6.45 -6.72
N PHE A 153 -3.97 -7.17 -7.36
CA PHE A 153 -4.30 -8.18 -8.37
C PHE A 153 -5.26 -9.24 -7.80
N ASN A 154 -4.95 -9.79 -6.63
CA ASN A 154 -5.81 -10.77 -5.95
C ASN A 154 -7.17 -10.18 -5.54
N THR A 155 -7.20 -8.94 -5.05
CA THR A 155 -8.45 -8.25 -4.71
C THR A 155 -9.30 -7.97 -5.97
N LEU A 156 -8.67 -7.60 -7.10
CA LEU A 156 -9.36 -7.38 -8.37
C LEU A 156 -9.85 -8.69 -9.00
N LEU A 157 -9.10 -9.78 -8.88
CA LEU A 157 -9.54 -11.12 -9.26
C LEU A 157 -10.82 -11.52 -8.53
N GLN A 158 -10.92 -11.19 -7.24
CA GLN A 158 -12.10 -11.45 -6.41
C GLN A 158 -13.23 -10.42 -6.62
N SER A 159 -13.02 -9.39 -7.42
CA SER A 159 -14.00 -8.32 -7.66
C SER A 159 -14.79 -8.48 -8.96
N ASP A 160 -15.79 -7.62 -9.14
CA ASP A 160 -16.56 -7.42 -10.38
C ASP A 160 -15.75 -6.96 -11.59
N TYR A 161 -14.44 -6.70 -11.46
CA TYR A 161 -13.60 -6.33 -12.60
C TYR A 161 -13.17 -7.54 -13.44
N CYS A 162 -13.11 -8.72 -12.82
CA CYS A 162 -12.73 -9.96 -13.46
C CYS A 162 -13.98 -10.69 -14.01
N LYS A 163 -13.86 -11.40 -15.14
CA LYS A 163 -14.97 -12.23 -15.66
C LYS A 163 -15.35 -13.30 -14.62
N SER A 164 -16.64 -13.51 -14.37
CA SER A 164 -17.17 -14.36 -13.27
C SER A 164 -16.64 -15.80 -13.23
N LYS A 165 -16.22 -16.36 -14.37
CA LYS A 165 -15.68 -17.73 -14.52
C LYS A 165 -14.16 -17.82 -14.25
N ALA A 166 -13.48 -16.69 -14.14
CA ALA A 166 -12.01 -16.63 -14.09
C ALA A 166 -11.31 -17.09 -12.79
N PRO A 167 -11.85 -16.92 -11.57
CA PRO A 167 -11.08 -17.26 -10.35
C PRO A 167 -10.84 -18.76 -10.18
N GLU A 168 -11.77 -19.61 -10.65
CA GLU A 168 -11.63 -21.07 -10.56
C GLU A 168 -10.67 -21.62 -11.64
N VAL A 169 -10.59 -20.94 -12.79
CA VAL A 169 -9.71 -21.30 -13.92
C VAL A 169 -8.28 -20.76 -13.73
N ILE A 170 -8.12 -19.58 -13.11
CA ILE A 170 -6.82 -18.89 -12.98
C ILE A 170 -5.97 -19.45 -11.84
N ASN A 171 -6.57 -20.05 -10.80
CA ASN A 171 -5.81 -20.75 -9.74
C ASN A 171 -4.94 -21.90 -10.31
N ARG A 172 -5.10 -22.28 -11.59
CA ARG A 172 -4.29 -23.33 -12.24
C ARG A 172 -3.58 -22.95 -13.55
N ALA A 173 -3.92 -21.88 -14.29
CA ALA A 173 -3.63 -21.90 -15.75
C ALA A 173 -3.17 -20.61 -16.50
N THR A 174 -2.63 -19.54 -15.89
CA THR A 174 -2.26 -18.33 -16.70
C THR A 174 -0.90 -17.71 -16.40
N ILE A 175 0.13 -18.54 -16.57
CA ILE A 175 1.47 -18.07 -16.97
C ILE A 175 1.40 -17.77 -18.48
N SER A 176 1.64 -16.53 -18.92
CA SER A 176 1.82 -16.30 -20.37
C SER A 176 3.27 -16.62 -20.76
N PRO A 177 3.52 -17.61 -21.64
CA PRO A 177 4.84 -17.79 -22.21
C PRO A 177 5.09 -16.64 -23.20
N TRP A 178 5.92 -15.68 -22.82
CA TRP A 178 6.54 -14.79 -23.80
C TRP A 178 7.76 -15.52 -24.39
N PRO A 179 7.98 -15.53 -25.71
CA PRO A 179 9.14 -16.17 -26.31
C PRO A 179 10.40 -15.42 -25.88
N GLY A 180 11.28 -16.07 -25.11
CA GLY A 180 12.63 -15.55 -24.83
C GLY A 180 12.97 -15.16 -23.38
N THR A 181 12.13 -15.35 -22.36
CA THR A 181 12.52 -15.05 -20.96
C THR A 181 11.89 -15.97 -19.91
N THR A 182 12.62 -16.24 -18.83
CA THR A 182 12.24 -17.02 -17.63
C THR A 182 11.27 -16.31 -16.66
N LEU A 183 10.68 -15.16 -17.03
CA LEU A 183 9.80 -14.35 -16.17
C LEU A 183 8.37 -14.31 -16.73
N ASN A 184 7.50 -15.11 -16.13
CA ASN A 184 6.11 -15.26 -16.54
C ASN A 184 5.23 -14.13 -15.97
N LEU A 185 4.61 -13.32 -16.83
CA LEU A 185 3.61 -12.32 -16.43
C LEU A 185 2.26 -13.00 -16.13
N LEU A 186 1.65 -12.64 -14.99
CA LEU A 186 0.30 -13.07 -14.63
C LEU A 186 -0.73 -12.19 -15.33
N LYS A 187 -1.83 -12.78 -15.80
CA LYS A 187 -2.89 -12.02 -16.46
C LYS A 187 -4.29 -12.59 -16.21
N PHE A 188 -5.29 -11.73 -16.17
CA PHE A 188 -6.70 -12.14 -16.14
C PHE A 188 -7.55 -11.37 -17.15
N PRO A 189 -8.65 -11.98 -17.67
CA PRO A 189 -9.52 -11.31 -18.62
C PRO A 189 -10.44 -10.31 -17.93
N ILE A 190 -10.48 -9.09 -18.47
CA ILE A 190 -11.32 -7.99 -18.00
C ILE A 190 -12.76 -8.22 -18.46
N ILE A 191 -13.73 -7.93 -17.58
CA ILE A 191 -15.15 -7.97 -17.93
C ILE A 191 -15.52 -6.79 -18.83
N ASN A 192 -16.31 -7.03 -19.88
CA ASN A 192 -16.89 -5.96 -20.68
C ASN A 192 -18.01 -5.24 -19.87
N PRO A 193 -17.89 -3.92 -19.61
CA PRO A 193 -18.89 -3.13 -18.89
C PRO A 193 -20.04 -2.76 -19.81
N THR A 194 -21.04 -3.64 -19.92
CA THR A 194 -22.33 -3.30 -20.53
C THR A 194 -23.13 -2.35 -19.61
N SER A 195 -24.01 -1.54 -20.20
CA SER A 195 -24.86 -0.59 -19.45
C SER A 195 -25.69 -1.27 -18.35
N ASP A 196 -26.30 -2.42 -18.65
CA ASP A 196 -27.04 -3.24 -17.68
C ASP A 196 -26.14 -3.70 -16.52
N ARG A 197 -24.91 -4.16 -16.82
CA ARG A 197 -23.99 -4.63 -15.78
C ARG A 197 -23.53 -3.50 -14.87
N LEU A 198 -23.25 -2.33 -15.45
CA LEU A 198 -22.90 -1.13 -14.70
C LEU A 198 -24.04 -0.68 -13.80
N PHE A 199 -25.27 -0.75 -14.30
CA PHE A 199 -26.47 -0.38 -13.56
C PHE A 199 -26.71 -1.31 -12.36
N ARG A 200 -26.72 -2.63 -12.57
CA ARG A 200 -26.88 -3.62 -11.48
C ARG A 200 -25.81 -3.50 -10.40
N ARG A 201 -24.55 -3.25 -10.81
CA ARG A 201 -23.47 -2.98 -9.84
C ARG A 201 -23.76 -1.72 -9.04
N GLN A 202 -24.21 -0.65 -9.70
CA GLN A 202 -24.54 0.60 -9.02
C GLN A 202 -25.67 0.42 -8.01
N GLU A 203 -26.69 -0.38 -8.32
CA GLU A 203 -27.74 -0.75 -7.37
C GLU A 203 -27.20 -1.52 -6.17
N ARG A 204 -26.33 -2.52 -6.39
CA ARG A 204 -25.64 -3.23 -5.31
C ARG A 204 -24.89 -2.27 -4.40
N LEU A 205 -24.09 -1.38 -4.97
CA LEU A 205 -23.30 -0.42 -4.19
C LEU A 205 -24.16 0.55 -3.39
N LYS A 206 -25.32 0.97 -3.91
CA LYS A 206 -26.30 1.76 -3.17
C LYS A 206 -26.90 0.96 -2.01
N ALA A 207 -27.33 -0.27 -2.27
CA ALA A 207 -27.89 -1.15 -1.25
C ALA A 207 -26.85 -1.46 -0.14
N ASP A 208 -25.59 -1.69 -0.51
CA ASP A 208 -24.51 -1.93 0.44
C ASP A 208 -24.24 -0.69 1.30
N ALA A 209 -24.30 0.52 0.72
CA ALA A 209 -24.13 1.78 1.45
C ALA A 209 -25.25 2.07 2.46
N GLU A 210 -26.44 1.50 2.26
CA GLU A 210 -27.59 1.69 3.15
C GLU A 210 -27.62 0.72 4.32
N LYS A 211 -26.92 -0.42 4.23
CA LYS A 211 -26.84 -1.42 5.29
C LYS A 211 -26.11 -0.88 6.52
N THR A 212 -26.50 -1.37 7.70
CA THR A 212 -25.77 -1.16 8.97
C THR A 212 -24.89 -2.37 9.29
N GLU A 213 -23.94 -2.21 10.22
CA GLU A 213 -23.02 -3.30 10.63
C GLU A 213 -23.75 -4.54 11.17
N GLU A 214 -24.93 -4.34 11.76
CA GLU A 214 -25.74 -5.39 12.40
C GLU A 214 -26.53 -6.24 11.38
N GLN A 215 -26.74 -5.72 10.17
CA GLN A 215 -27.47 -6.42 9.10
C GLN A 215 -26.57 -7.32 8.26
N LEU A 216 -25.31 -7.49 8.65
CA LEU A 216 -24.32 -8.29 7.95
C LEU A 216 -24.31 -9.73 8.46
N SER A 217 -23.94 -10.68 7.60
CA SER A 217 -23.80 -12.08 8.01
C SER A 217 -22.71 -12.25 9.06
N ASP A 218 -22.83 -13.29 9.89
CA ASP A 218 -21.89 -13.53 11.00
C ASP A 218 -20.43 -13.65 10.53
N ASP A 219 -20.20 -14.23 9.36
CA ASP A 219 -18.87 -14.38 8.77
C ASP A 219 -18.30 -13.04 8.29
N GLU A 220 -19.13 -12.19 7.69
CA GLU A 220 -18.73 -10.83 7.31
C GLU A 220 -18.43 -9.98 8.53
N GLN A 221 -19.22 -10.11 9.60
CA GLN A 221 -18.96 -9.41 10.86
C GLN A 221 -17.64 -9.86 11.49
N LYS A 222 -17.35 -11.17 11.53
CA LYS A 222 -16.06 -11.70 12.01
C LYS A 222 -14.89 -11.17 11.17
N TYR A 223 -15.06 -11.15 9.85
CA TYR A 223 -14.07 -10.61 8.92
C TYR A 223 -13.84 -9.10 9.15
N LEU A 224 -14.90 -8.32 9.30
CA LEU A 224 -14.82 -6.89 9.61
C LEU A 224 -14.15 -6.64 10.96
N LYS A 225 -14.45 -7.44 12.00
CA LYS A 225 -13.76 -7.36 13.30
C LYS A 225 -12.26 -7.59 13.14
N CYS A 226 -11.84 -8.53 12.29
CA CYS A 226 -10.44 -8.77 11.97
C CYS A 226 -9.81 -7.56 11.26
N LEU A 227 -10.47 -7.00 10.25
CA LEU A 227 -10.00 -5.83 9.51
C LEU A 227 -9.91 -4.58 10.39
N LYS A 228 -10.86 -4.36 11.31
CA LYS A 228 -10.84 -3.26 12.31
C LYS A 228 -9.63 -3.34 13.24
N LYS A 229 -9.15 -4.54 13.54
CA LYS A 229 -7.89 -4.70 14.28
C LYS A 229 -6.68 -4.33 13.41
N GLN A 230 -6.73 -4.66 12.12
CA GLN A 230 -5.61 -4.51 11.19
C GLN A 230 -5.45 -3.12 10.57
N GLY A 231 -6.50 -2.36 10.31
CA GLY A 231 -6.42 -1.10 9.55
C GLY A 231 -7.39 -0.03 10.05
N TYR A 232 -7.10 1.24 9.73
CA TYR A 232 -7.99 2.37 10.01
C TYR A 232 -9.06 2.56 8.95
N LEU A 233 -8.81 2.19 7.70
CA LEU A 233 -9.73 2.36 6.59
C LEU A 233 -10.11 0.99 6.06
N ILE A 234 -11.41 0.70 5.96
CA ILE A 234 -11.92 -0.61 5.56
C ILE A 234 -12.98 -0.41 4.49
N GLY A 235 -12.93 -1.23 3.43
CA GLY A 235 -13.94 -1.26 2.39
C GLY A 235 -14.42 -2.68 2.12
N ARG A 236 -15.61 -2.80 1.57
CA ARG A 236 -16.16 -4.10 1.16
C ARG A 236 -16.04 -4.20 -0.36
N VAL A 237 -15.34 -5.23 -0.81
CA VAL A 237 -15.27 -5.59 -2.23
C VAL A 237 -16.19 -6.77 -2.45
N GLY A 238 -17.17 -6.60 -3.31
CA GLY A 238 -18.19 -7.60 -3.58
C GLY A 238 -18.18 -8.07 -5.03
N ARG A 239 -19.00 -9.09 -5.29
CA ARG A 239 -19.34 -9.53 -6.63
C ARG A 239 -20.84 -9.42 -6.85
N THR A 240 -21.23 -8.74 -7.92
CA THR A 240 -22.59 -8.56 -8.39
C THR A 240 -23.04 -9.78 -9.21
N PHE A 241 -22.13 -10.38 -9.98
CA PHE A 241 -22.43 -11.50 -10.89
C PHE A 241 -21.81 -12.80 -10.39
N GLN A 242 -22.33 -13.34 -9.28
CA GLN A 242 -22.05 -14.71 -8.88
C GLN A 242 -23.09 -15.64 -9.52
N PRO A 243 -22.69 -16.82 -10.04
CA PRO A 243 -23.65 -17.89 -10.22
C PRO A 243 -24.25 -18.14 -8.84
N GLN A 244 -25.57 -18.03 -8.70
CA GLN A 244 -26.22 -18.41 -7.46
C GLN A 244 -25.78 -19.84 -7.15
N LYS A 245 -25.20 -20.07 -5.96
CA LYS A 245 -25.29 -21.42 -5.39
C LYS A 245 -26.79 -21.67 -5.33
N SER A 246 -27.28 -22.55 -6.18
CA SER A 246 -28.66 -23.02 -6.11
C SER A 246 -28.92 -23.31 -4.64
N LYS A 247 -29.92 -22.63 -4.05
CA LYS A 247 -30.52 -23.14 -2.81
C LYS A 247 -30.78 -24.61 -3.10
N ALA A 248 -30.16 -25.50 -2.33
CA ALA A 248 -30.40 -26.92 -2.46
C ALA A 248 -31.91 -27.13 -2.21
N VAL A 249 -32.68 -27.20 -3.29
CA VAL A 249 -33.93 -27.93 -3.28
C VAL A 249 -33.46 -29.36 -3.07
N ILE A 250 -33.70 -29.87 -1.87
CA ILE A 250 -33.56 -31.31 -1.61
C ILE A 250 -34.65 -31.92 -2.47
N ASP A 251 -34.28 -32.41 -3.65
CA ASP A 251 -35.17 -33.24 -4.45
C ASP A 251 -35.18 -34.60 -3.74
N PHE A 252 -36.32 -34.91 -3.12
CA PHE A 252 -36.47 -36.10 -2.29
C PHE A 252 -36.81 -37.26 -3.23
N ASP A 253 -35.78 -38.00 -3.67
CA ASP A 253 -35.95 -39.16 -4.54
C ASP A 253 -36.23 -40.42 -3.67
N PRO A 254 -37.42 -41.03 -3.74
CA PRO A 254 -37.77 -42.18 -2.90
C PRO A 254 -36.97 -43.44 -3.22
N ASP A 255 -36.34 -43.52 -4.39
CA ASP A 255 -35.69 -44.73 -4.90
C ASP A 255 -34.26 -44.93 -4.35
N GLU A 256 -33.61 -43.87 -3.83
CA GLU A 256 -32.29 -43.94 -3.17
C GLU A 256 -32.31 -44.63 -1.78
N LEU A 257 -33.48 -44.98 -1.26
CA LEU A 257 -33.65 -45.68 0.02
C LEU A 257 -33.92 -47.19 -0.13
N SER A 258 -33.85 -47.73 -1.35
CA SER A 258 -33.97 -49.18 -1.56
C SER A 258 -32.68 -49.91 -1.15
N PHE A 259 -32.66 -50.42 0.08
CA PHE A 259 -31.62 -51.30 0.58
C PHE A 259 -31.73 -52.68 -0.10
N ASN A 260 -30.89 -52.96 -1.10
CA ASN A 260 -30.64 -54.32 -1.59
C ASN A 260 -29.52 -54.95 -0.74
N MET A 261 -29.79 -56.11 -0.13
CA MET A 261 -28.93 -56.78 0.86
C MET A 261 -27.73 -57.58 0.30
N GLU A 262 -27.35 -57.43 -0.98
CA GLU A 262 -26.35 -58.33 -1.60
C GLU A 262 -25.18 -57.69 -2.35
N GLU A 263 -24.88 -56.39 -2.18
CA GLU A 263 -23.67 -55.79 -2.78
C GLU A 263 -22.84 -54.98 -1.76
N GLU A 264 -21.52 -55.19 -1.77
CA GLU A 264 -20.57 -54.42 -0.96
C GLU A 264 -20.62 -52.93 -1.32
N PRO A 265 -20.39 -52.01 -0.36
CA PRO A 265 -20.53 -50.58 -0.59
C PRO A 265 -19.43 -50.08 -1.54
N VAL A 266 -19.79 -49.89 -2.80
CA VAL A 266 -18.99 -49.12 -3.75
C VAL A 266 -19.09 -47.65 -3.32
N PHE A 267 -17.99 -47.12 -2.78
CA PHE A 267 -17.84 -45.68 -2.53
C PHE A 267 -18.15 -44.92 -3.83
N SER A 268 -19.25 -44.16 -3.81
CA SER A 268 -19.63 -43.30 -4.92
C SER A 268 -18.51 -42.30 -5.19
N SER A 269 -17.97 -42.37 -6.40
CA SER A 269 -16.97 -41.44 -6.91
C SER A 269 -17.54 -40.01 -6.84
N ASP A 270 -16.83 -39.12 -6.17
CA ASP A 270 -17.03 -37.67 -6.25
C ASP A 270 -17.26 -37.28 -7.72
N LYS A 271 -18.48 -36.82 -8.03
CA LYS A 271 -18.77 -36.26 -9.36
C LYS A 271 -17.76 -35.14 -9.63
N PRO A 272 -16.97 -35.20 -10.72
CA PRO A 272 -16.02 -34.14 -11.01
C PRO A 272 -16.78 -32.84 -11.27
N LYS A 273 -16.49 -31.80 -10.49
CA LYS A 273 -16.96 -30.43 -10.77
C LYS A 273 -16.66 -30.12 -12.24
N GLU A 274 -17.70 -29.86 -13.03
CA GLU A 274 -17.58 -29.55 -14.46
C GLU A 274 -16.47 -28.53 -14.68
N ARG A 275 -15.51 -28.88 -15.53
CA ARG A 275 -14.43 -27.98 -15.94
C ARG A 275 -15.01 -26.91 -16.84
N VAL A 276 -15.33 -25.75 -16.26
CA VAL A 276 -15.77 -24.59 -17.04
C VAL A 276 -14.53 -23.93 -17.66
N GLU A 277 -14.11 -24.41 -18.83
CA GLU A 277 -13.04 -23.79 -19.62
C GLU A 277 -13.59 -22.61 -20.45
N PHE A 278 -12.79 -21.55 -20.62
CA PHE A 278 -13.16 -20.45 -21.51
C PHE A 278 -13.05 -20.91 -22.98
N THR A 279 -14.05 -20.57 -23.80
CA THR A 279 -13.97 -20.84 -25.24
C THR A 279 -12.83 -20.02 -25.86
N HIS A 280 -12.09 -20.62 -26.80
CA HIS A 280 -10.93 -19.97 -27.45
C HIS A 280 -11.26 -18.57 -28.03
N ASN A 281 -12.46 -18.41 -28.60
CA ASN A 281 -12.94 -17.13 -29.15
C ASN A 281 -13.15 -16.06 -28.06
N GLU A 282 -13.62 -16.44 -26.86
CA GLU A 282 -13.81 -15.51 -25.74
C GLU A 282 -12.48 -14.98 -25.16
N LEU A 283 -11.39 -15.73 -25.37
CA LEU A 283 -10.03 -15.37 -24.93
C LEU A 283 -9.28 -14.54 -25.97
N LYS A 284 -9.54 -14.75 -27.26
CA LYS A 284 -8.91 -14.03 -28.37
C LYS A 284 -9.31 -12.56 -28.40
N ASP A 285 -10.59 -12.27 -28.16
CA ASP A 285 -11.13 -10.90 -28.10
C ASP A 285 -11.17 -10.32 -26.67
N ALA A 286 -10.64 -11.06 -25.68
CA ALA A 286 -10.55 -10.57 -24.32
C ALA A 286 -9.50 -9.46 -24.19
N ARG A 287 -9.85 -8.43 -23.44
CA ARG A 287 -8.88 -7.49 -22.86
C ARG A 287 -8.29 -8.07 -21.60
N TRP A 288 -7.00 -7.86 -21.41
CA TRP A 288 -6.26 -8.47 -20.33
C TRP A 288 -5.77 -7.44 -19.32
N PHE A 289 -5.82 -7.81 -18.05
CA PHE A 289 -5.13 -7.12 -16.98
C PHE A 289 -3.84 -7.88 -16.70
N PHE A 290 -2.70 -7.22 -16.84
CA PHE A 290 -1.37 -7.80 -16.65
C PHE A 290 -0.76 -7.32 -15.33
N ASP A 291 -0.25 -8.26 -14.53
CA ASP A 291 0.64 -7.94 -13.41
C ASP A 291 2.08 -7.93 -13.90
N THR A 292 2.78 -6.81 -13.69
CA THR A 292 4.20 -6.71 -13.98
C THR A 292 5.02 -6.95 -12.71
N PRO A 293 6.23 -7.55 -12.81
CA PRO A 293 7.13 -7.66 -11.67
C PRO A 293 7.36 -6.30 -10.99
N GLY A 294 7.75 -6.31 -9.73
CA GLY A 294 8.06 -5.05 -9.03
C GLY A 294 9.44 -4.51 -9.38
N ILE A 295 9.55 -3.21 -9.62
CA ILE A 295 10.85 -2.54 -9.70
C ILE A 295 11.49 -2.51 -8.32
N VAL A 296 12.66 -3.13 -8.18
CA VAL A 296 13.47 -3.03 -6.98
C VAL A 296 14.09 -1.62 -6.92
N LYS A 297 14.01 -0.97 -5.77
CA LYS A 297 14.66 0.33 -5.55
C LYS A 297 16.09 0.10 -5.09
N GLU A 298 17.06 0.83 -5.60
CA GLU A 298 18.48 0.65 -5.27
C GLU A 298 18.81 1.12 -3.83
N ASN A 299 18.29 2.28 -3.42
CA ASN A 299 18.66 2.92 -2.14
C ASN A 299 17.69 2.63 -0.99
N CYS A 300 17.22 1.38 -0.89
CA CYS A 300 16.20 0.97 0.06
C CYS A 300 16.79 0.14 1.20
N VAL A 301 16.47 0.49 2.45
CA VAL A 301 16.85 -0.31 3.64
C VAL A 301 16.41 -1.77 3.49
N LEU A 302 15.29 -2.03 2.79
CA LEU A 302 14.77 -3.39 2.60
C LEU A 302 15.72 -4.33 1.85
N ASN A 303 16.64 -3.79 1.03
CA ASN A 303 17.63 -4.62 0.32
C ASN A 303 18.73 -5.12 1.24
N LEU A 304 18.99 -4.40 2.34
CA LEU A 304 19.97 -4.75 3.35
C LEU A 304 19.42 -5.73 4.38
N LEU A 305 18.13 -6.04 4.33
CA LEU A 305 17.43 -6.82 5.35
C LEU A 305 17.04 -8.21 4.86
N THR A 306 17.04 -9.15 5.81
CA THR A 306 16.52 -10.51 5.58
C THR A 306 14.99 -10.52 5.54
N GLU A 307 14.38 -11.55 4.96
CA GLU A 307 12.92 -11.66 4.86
C GLU A 307 12.21 -11.58 6.22
N LYS A 308 12.83 -12.13 7.28
CA LYS A 308 12.29 -12.07 8.65
C LYS A 308 12.28 -10.64 9.19
N GLU A 309 13.34 -9.88 8.92
CA GLU A 309 13.47 -8.47 9.30
C GLU A 309 12.51 -7.58 8.51
N VAL A 310 12.38 -7.83 7.20
CA VAL A 310 11.45 -7.11 6.32
C VAL A 310 10.01 -7.21 6.85
N LYS A 311 9.60 -8.38 7.37
CA LYS A 311 8.28 -8.56 8.01
C LYS A 311 8.09 -7.74 9.29
N LEU A 312 9.17 -7.39 10.00
CA LEU A 312 9.11 -6.54 11.19
C LEU A 312 9.10 -5.06 10.83
N VAL A 313 9.91 -4.68 9.83
CA VAL A 313 10.05 -3.29 9.38
C VAL A 313 8.80 -2.80 8.67
N LEU A 314 8.22 -3.65 7.81
CA LEU A 314 7.01 -3.30 7.09
C LEU A 314 5.77 -3.45 7.97
N PRO A 315 4.99 -2.38 8.18
CA PRO A 315 3.78 -2.46 8.98
C PRO A 315 2.74 -3.32 8.28
N THR A 316 2.27 -4.35 8.99
CA THR A 316 1.14 -5.19 8.58
C THR A 316 -0.18 -4.73 9.20
N HIS A 317 -0.09 -3.93 10.26
CA HIS A 317 -1.19 -3.39 11.04
C HIS A 317 -1.10 -1.87 11.09
N ALA A 318 -2.24 -1.23 11.32
CA ALA A 318 -2.42 0.19 11.53
C ALA A 318 -1.31 0.77 12.43
N ILE A 319 -0.57 1.74 11.89
CA ILE A 319 0.56 2.35 12.59
C ILE A 319 -0.01 3.19 13.72
N VAL A 320 0.50 2.99 14.94
CA VAL A 320 0.15 3.81 16.09
C VAL A 320 1.33 4.76 16.34
N PRO A 321 1.17 6.07 16.08
CA PRO A 321 2.25 7.03 16.32
C PRO A 321 2.72 6.98 17.77
N ARG A 322 4.05 6.97 17.95
CA ARG A 322 4.69 7.00 19.26
C ARG A 322 5.37 8.34 19.44
N THR A 323 4.83 9.18 20.31
CA THR A 323 5.34 10.53 20.54
C THR A 323 6.24 10.57 21.77
N PHE A 324 7.41 11.17 21.60
CA PHE A 324 8.41 11.40 22.64
C PHE A 324 8.72 12.88 22.75
N VAL A 325 9.01 13.37 23.96
CA VAL A 325 9.54 14.72 24.18
C VAL A 325 11.02 14.62 24.46
N LEU A 326 11.83 15.17 23.55
CA LEU A 326 13.28 15.16 23.65
C LEU A 326 13.79 16.55 24.01
N LYS A 327 14.85 16.57 24.84
CA LYS A 327 15.63 17.76 25.14
C LYS A 327 16.91 17.75 24.30
N PRO A 328 17.57 18.91 24.10
CA PRO A 328 18.91 18.95 23.53
C PRO A 328 19.85 18.00 24.31
N GLY A 329 20.70 17.27 23.60
CA GLY A 329 21.56 16.22 24.14
C GLY A 329 20.91 14.83 24.27
N MET A 330 19.68 14.64 23.76
CA MET A 330 19.01 13.33 23.72
C MET A 330 19.02 12.72 22.32
N VAL A 331 18.94 11.39 22.27
CA VAL A 331 19.01 10.57 21.07
C VAL A 331 17.81 9.64 21.00
N LEU A 332 17.25 9.49 19.79
CA LEU A 332 16.18 8.54 19.48
C LEU A 332 16.67 7.49 18.49
N PHE A 333 16.62 6.24 18.91
CA PHE A 333 16.89 5.06 18.09
C PHE A 333 15.60 4.43 17.57
N LEU A 334 15.56 4.10 16.29
CA LEU A 334 14.55 3.27 15.66
C LEU A 334 15.19 1.93 15.28
N GLY A 335 15.09 0.94 16.17
CA GLY A 335 15.90 -0.28 16.09
C GLY A 335 17.39 0.04 15.97
N ALA A 336 18.15 -0.85 15.33
CA ALA A 336 19.52 -0.55 14.89
C ALA A 336 19.59 0.00 13.45
N LEU A 337 18.43 0.41 12.89
CA LEU A 337 18.28 0.89 11.51
C LEU A 337 18.40 2.40 11.37
N GLY A 338 18.16 3.17 12.44
CA GLY A 338 18.23 4.61 12.35
C GLY A 338 18.39 5.25 13.72
N ARG A 339 19.09 6.37 13.75
CA ARG A 339 19.36 7.15 14.95
C ARG A 339 19.16 8.62 14.65
N ILE A 340 18.52 9.37 15.55
CA ILE A 340 18.32 10.82 15.42
C ILE A 340 18.81 11.47 16.71
N ASP A 341 19.81 12.32 16.58
CA ASP A 341 20.43 13.04 17.67
C ASP A 341 19.91 14.47 17.69
N TYR A 342 19.41 14.91 18.84
CA TYR A 342 19.03 16.30 19.07
C TYR A 342 20.23 17.05 19.65
N LEU A 343 20.97 17.78 18.81
CA LEU A 343 22.21 18.44 19.21
C LEU A 343 21.94 19.76 19.93
N GLN A 344 21.28 20.71 19.26
CA GLN A 344 21.02 22.04 19.78
C GLN A 344 19.58 22.48 19.51
N GLY A 345 18.99 23.16 20.48
CA GLY A 345 17.69 23.84 20.38
C GLY A 345 17.34 24.53 21.70
N ALA A 346 16.49 25.56 21.65
CA ALA A 346 16.18 26.37 22.83
C ALA A 346 15.22 25.64 23.78
N LYS A 347 14.30 24.83 23.24
CA LYS A 347 13.26 24.15 24.01
C LYS A 347 13.21 22.64 23.72
N SER A 348 12.48 21.93 24.57
CA SER A 348 12.14 20.53 24.32
C SER A 348 11.17 20.44 23.16
N SER A 349 11.35 19.44 22.28
CA SER A 349 10.55 19.28 21.07
C SER A 349 9.91 17.90 21.02
N TRP A 350 8.81 17.77 20.27
CA TRP A 350 8.08 16.51 20.12
C TRP A 350 8.57 15.76 18.88
N PHE A 351 8.90 14.48 19.09
CA PHE A 351 9.30 13.54 18.06
C PHE A 351 8.25 12.45 17.98
N SER A 352 7.43 12.48 16.93
CA SER A 352 6.38 11.49 16.69
C SER A 352 6.85 10.46 15.67
N VAL A 353 7.18 9.26 16.15
CA VAL A 353 7.65 8.16 15.34
C VAL A 353 6.47 7.45 14.66
N VAL A 354 6.51 7.41 13.34
CA VAL A 354 5.56 6.68 12.48
C VAL A 354 6.32 5.56 11.78
N ALA A 355 6.31 4.39 12.39
CA ALA A 355 6.99 3.19 11.93
C ALA A 355 6.19 1.96 12.36
N SER A 356 6.56 0.77 11.89
CA SER A 356 5.94 -0.49 12.34
C SER A 356 5.93 -0.61 13.87
N ASN A 357 4.79 -1.02 14.43
CA ASN A 357 4.61 -1.18 15.88
C ASN A 357 5.53 -2.26 16.48
N LEU A 358 6.05 -3.16 15.64
CA LEU A 358 6.97 -4.22 16.04
C LEU A 358 8.43 -3.74 16.17
N LEU A 359 8.76 -2.58 15.59
CA LEU A 359 10.10 -2.00 15.72
C LEU A 359 10.24 -1.31 17.08
N PRO A 360 11.24 -1.66 17.89
CA PRO A 360 11.48 -0.98 19.15
C PRO A 360 11.99 0.44 18.90
N VAL A 361 11.59 1.35 19.79
CA VAL A 361 12.09 2.72 19.82
C VAL A 361 12.72 2.95 21.18
N HIS A 362 13.96 3.41 21.19
CA HIS A 362 14.72 3.65 22.41
C HIS A 362 15.20 5.09 22.45
N VAL A 363 15.12 5.71 23.62
CA VAL A 363 15.58 7.08 23.84
C VAL A 363 16.69 7.08 24.88
N THR A 364 17.80 7.73 24.58
CA THR A 364 19.01 7.74 25.41
C THR A 364 19.64 9.14 25.42
N THR A 365 20.70 9.33 26.20
CA THR A 365 21.53 10.55 26.13
C THR A 365 22.61 10.41 25.06
N LEU A 366 23.10 11.54 24.54
CA LEU A 366 24.13 11.60 23.50
C LEU A 366 25.40 10.85 23.92
N GLU A 367 25.89 11.09 25.14
CA GLU A 367 27.11 10.48 25.69
C GLU A 367 27.07 8.94 25.70
N LYS A 368 25.89 8.37 25.91
CA LYS A 368 25.70 6.91 26.00
C LYS A 368 25.29 6.27 24.67
N ALA A 369 25.00 7.06 23.65
CA ALA A 369 24.39 6.57 22.42
C ALA A 369 25.33 5.60 21.67
N ASP A 370 26.62 5.93 21.55
CA ASP A 370 27.59 5.10 20.84
C ASP A 370 27.85 3.78 21.57
N SER A 371 27.99 3.84 22.90
CA SER A 371 28.21 2.65 23.74
C SER A 371 26.98 1.74 23.78
N ILE A 372 25.77 2.30 23.75
CA ILE A 372 24.52 1.52 23.66
C ILE A 372 24.39 0.85 22.29
N TYR A 373 24.74 1.55 21.21
CA TYR A 373 24.71 0.97 19.87
C TYR A 373 25.65 -0.23 19.77
N GLN A 374 26.90 -0.09 20.19
CA GLN A 374 27.87 -1.18 20.17
C GLN A 374 27.44 -2.38 21.03
N LYS A 375 26.90 -2.16 22.23
CA LYS A 375 26.53 -3.24 23.15
C LYS A 375 25.25 -3.95 22.78
N HIS A 376 24.27 -3.23 22.22
CA HIS A 376 22.90 -3.69 22.07
C HIS A 376 22.37 -3.76 20.63
N ALA A 377 23.15 -3.34 19.64
CA ALA A 377 22.80 -3.59 18.24
C ALA A 377 22.68 -5.10 17.97
N GLY A 378 21.58 -5.51 17.34
CA GLY A 378 21.29 -6.92 17.08
C GLY A 378 20.75 -7.71 18.27
N LYS A 379 20.57 -7.08 19.45
CA LYS A 379 20.00 -7.68 20.68
C LYS A 379 18.56 -7.21 20.91
N THR A 380 17.94 -7.62 22.03
CA THR A 380 16.52 -7.35 22.35
C THR A 380 16.15 -5.87 22.35
N LEU A 381 17.09 -4.98 22.73
CA LEU A 381 16.88 -3.54 22.82
C LEU A 381 16.82 -2.91 21.42
N LEU A 382 17.90 -2.98 20.64
CA LEU A 382 17.94 -2.46 19.27
C LEU A 382 17.70 -3.61 18.28
N LYS A 383 16.46 -4.11 18.29
CA LYS A 383 16.04 -5.18 17.38
C LYS A 383 16.01 -4.67 15.94
N VAL A 384 16.45 -5.53 15.02
CA VAL A 384 16.59 -5.29 13.58
C VAL A 384 17.82 -4.42 13.26
N PRO A 385 18.87 -5.00 12.64
CA PRO A 385 18.97 -6.40 12.17
C PRO A 385 18.94 -7.47 13.30
N ILE A 386 18.57 -8.71 12.96
CA ILE A 386 18.48 -9.87 13.84
C ILE A 386 19.65 -10.78 13.50
N GLY A 387 20.51 -11.07 14.48
CA GLY A 387 21.66 -11.94 14.26
C GLY A 387 22.88 -11.59 15.13
N GLY A 388 22.70 -10.76 16.16
CA GLY A 388 23.77 -10.42 17.09
C GLY A 388 24.95 -9.74 16.41
N GLU A 389 26.15 -10.02 16.90
CA GLU A 389 27.38 -9.32 16.54
C GLU A 389 27.92 -9.74 15.15
N GLU A 390 27.68 -10.97 14.71
CA GLU A 390 28.08 -11.44 13.38
C GLU A 390 27.35 -10.71 12.26
N ARG A 391 26.02 -10.57 12.39
CA ARG A 391 25.21 -9.82 11.42
C ARG A 391 25.55 -8.34 11.40
N MET A 392 25.94 -7.76 12.54
CA MET A 392 26.35 -6.36 12.63
C MET A 392 27.69 -6.08 11.94
N LYS A 393 28.57 -7.08 11.79
CA LYS A 393 29.81 -6.93 10.99
C LYS A 393 29.53 -6.86 9.49
N GLU A 394 28.50 -7.58 9.03
CA GLU A 394 28.05 -7.56 7.64
C GLU A 394 27.19 -6.32 7.33
N PHE A 395 26.51 -5.78 8.33
CA PHE A 395 25.63 -4.64 8.17
C PHE A 395 26.42 -3.34 7.98
N PRO A 396 26.05 -2.49 7.01
CA PRO A 396 26.77 -1.25 6.73
C PRO A 396 26.75 -0.27 7.92
N PRO A 397 27.81 0.56 8.07
CA PRO A 397 27.86 1.57 9.12
C PRO A 397 26.78 2.64 8.90
N LEU A 398 26.39 3.29 10.00
CA LEU A 398 25.43 4.38 9.97
C LEU A 398 26.14 5.71 9.63
N ILE A 399 25.75 6.34 8.53
CA ILE A 399 26.30 7.62 8.07
C ILE A 399 25.49 8.77 8.68
N PRO A 400 26.16 9.77 9.31
CA PRO A 400 25.49 10.96 9.82
C PRO A 400 25.13 11.94 8.70
N GLN A 401 23.96 12.55 8.84
CA GLN A 401 23.52 13.70 8.04
C GLN A 401 23.00 14.78 8.98
N GLU A 402 23.52 16.00 8.83
CA GLU A 402 23.11 17.15 9.61
C GLU A 402 21.89 17.84 9.00
N ILE A 403 20.96 18.22 9.86
CA ILE A 403 19.63 18.71 9.49
C ILE A 403 19.30 19.90 10.38
N THR A 404 18.99 21.03 9.75
CA THR A 404 18.51 22.22 10.45
C THR A 404 17.02 22.42 10.15
N LEU A 405 16.22 22.60 11.20
CA LEU A 405 14.78 22.86 11.13
C LEU A 405 14.41 24.10 11.93
N GLU A 406 13.37 24.80 11.48
CA GLU A 406 12.81 25.98 12.15
C GLU A 406 11.38 25.67 12.60
N GLY A 407 11.09 25.93 13.87
CA GLY A 407 9.82 25.63 14.49
C GLY A 407 8.68 26.55 14.04
N ILE A 408 7.55 25.93 13.68
CA ILE A 408 6.33 26.62 13.22
C ILE A 408 5.32 26.77 14.37
N GLY A 409 5.33 25.87 15.35
CA GLY A 409 4.38 25.89 16.47
C GLY A 409 4.18 24.53 17.13
N THR A 410 3.43 24.50 18.24
CA THR A 410 3.22 23.27 19.03
C THR A 410 2.17 22.32 18.46
N LEU A 411 1.34 22.80 17.53
CA LEU A 411 0.20 22.07 16.95
C LEU A 411 0.51 21.44 15.59
N GLU A 412 1.59 21.87 14.94
CA GLU A 412 1.94 21.43 13.58
C GLU A 412 3.38 20.94 13.51
N ALA A 413 3.56 19.78 12.90
CA ALA A 413 4.87 19.25 12.56
C ALA A 413 5.54 20.13 11.50
N VAL A 414 6.82 20.37 11.69
CA VAL A 414 7.67 21.18 10.80
C VAL A 414 8.08 20.36 9.58
N ALA A 415 8.54 19.13 9.83
CA ALA A 415 9.08 18.25 8.81
C ALA A 415 9.00 16.79 9.26
N ASP A 416 8.99 15.89 8.28
CA ASP A 416 9.21 14.47 8.52
C ASP A 416 10.65 14.11 8.14
N ILE A 417 11.41 13.54 9.07
CA ILE A 417 12.69 12.88 8.77
C ILE A 417 12.38 11.44 8.40
N LYS A 418 12.58 11.11 7.13
CA LYS A 418 12.28 9.79 6.59
C LYS A 418 13.53 8.90 6.62
N LEU A 419 13.39 7.75 7.26
CA LEU A 419 14.41 6.72 7.38
C LEU A 419 14.13 5.61 6.34
N SER A 420 14.27 5.95 5.06
CA SER A 420 13.96 5.07 3.92
C SER A 420 12.55 4.43 4.08
N SER A 421 12.40 3.13 3.80
CA SER A 421 11.13 2.40 3.95
C SER A 421 10.82 1.92 5.38
N ALA A 422 11.66 2.23 6.38
CA ALA A 422 11.42 1.80 7.77
C ALA A 422 10.38 2.67 8.50
N GLY A 423 10.19 3.91 8.03
CA GLY A 423 9.25 4.86 8.59
C GLY A 423 9.80 6.28 8.57
N TRP A 424 9.13 7.17 9.29
CA TRP A 424 9.59 8.53 9.48
C TRP A 424 9.33 9.03 10.90
N VAL A 425 10.07 10.05 11.28
CA VAL A 425 9.88 10.77 12.53
C VAL A 425 9.41 12.18 12.20
N ALA A 426 8.18 12.50 12.60
CA ALA A 426 7.63 13.84 12.47
C ALA A 426 8.11 14.70 13.64
N ILE A 427 8.68 15.86 13.33
CA ILE A 427 9.24 16.77 14.34
C ILE A 427 8.33 17.96 14.49
N THR A 428 7.95 18.25 15.73
CA THR A 428 7.15 19.41 16.08
C THR A 428 7.90 20.22 17.12
N ALA A 429 8.10 21.50 16.82
CA ALA A 429 8.92 22.39 17.61
C ALA A 429 8.22 23.73 17.84
N HIS A 430 8.57 24.38 18.94
CA HIS A 430 8.02 25.68 19.30
C HIS A 430 8.33 26.74 18.25
N LEU A 431 7.46 27.75 18.14
CA LEU A 431 7.62 28.87 17.20
C LEU A 431 9.02 29.50 17.36
N GLU A 432 9.68 29.75 16.22
CA GLU A 432 11.01 30.39 16.11
C GLU A 432 12.18 29.62 16.76
N ASP A 433 11.97 28.37 17.21
CA ASP A 433 13.06 27.53 17.71
C ASP A 433 13.86 26.92 16.55
N LYS A 434 15.18 27.08 16.56
CA LYS A 434 16.10 26.49 15.58
C LYS A 434 16.65 25.19 16.13
N LEU A 435 16.30 24.08 15.48
CA LEU A 435 16.73 22.75 15.86
C LEU A 435 17.86 22.29 14.95
N GLN A 436 18.99 21.95 15.57
CA GLN A 436 20.06 21.21 14.91
C GLN A 436 19.95 19.74 15.28
N LEU A 437 19.72 18.91 14.27
CA LEU A 437 19.56 17.47 14.39
C LEU A 437 20.62 16.78 13.55
N ARG A 438 21.07 15.62 14.01
CA ARG A 438 21.92 14.73 13.22
C ARG A 438 21.23 13.39 13.11
N ALA A 439 20.84 13.03 11.90
CA ALA A 439 20.18 11.77 11.63
C ALA A 439 21.15 10.79 10.97
N TYR A 440 21.07 9.53 11.37
CA TYR A 440 21.97 8.47 10.99
C TYR A 440 21.18 7.39 10.27
N SER A 441 21.63 7.01 9.08
CA SER A 441 21.04 5.93 8.29
C SER A 441 22.13 5.01 7.75
N PRO A 442 21.84 3.72 7.48
CA PRO A 442 22.82 2.79 6.95
C PRO A 442 23.37 3.27 5.61
N GLU A 443 24.65 3.01 5.35
CA GLU A 443 25.26 3.29 4.05
C GLU A 443 24.47 2.64 2.90
N GLY A 444 24.33 3.37 1.79
CA GLY A 444 23.50 2.97 0.65
C GLY A 444 22.00 3.28 0.79
N THR A 445 21.55 3.83 1.93
CA THR A 445 20.15 4.22 2.12
C THR A 445 19.99 5.73 2.07
N THR A 446 18.90 6.20 1.44
CA THR A 446 18.63 7.63 1.33
C THR A 446 17.84 8.12 2.55
N LEU A 447 18.42 9.05 3.30
CA LEU A 447 17.71 9.84 4.30
C LEU A 447 17.14 11.09 3.64
N MET A 448 15.85 11.34 3.86
CA MET A 448 15.16 12.48 3.24
C MET A 448 14.34 13.27 4.24
N ILE A 449 14.37 14.59 4.05
CA ILE A 449 13.54 15.52 4.80
C ILE A 449 12.33 15.86 3.92
N ARG A 450 11.13 15.55 4.42
CA ARG A 450 9.88 15.85 3.71
C ARG A 450 9.25 17.10 4.30
N LYS A 451 9.21 18.16 3.48
CA LYS A 451 8.47 19.41 3.73
C LYS A 451 7.51 19.68 2.55
N PRO A 452 6.20 19.89 2.78
CA PRO A 452 5.48 19.78 4.06
C PRO A 452 5.37 18.32 4.54
N PRO A 453 5.13 18.09 5.84
CA PRO A 453 4.92 16.75 6.39
C PRO A 453 3.62 16.12 5.88
N LEU A 454 3.56 14.79 5.92
CA LEU A 454 2.35 14.05 5.51
C LEU A 454 1.23 14.16 6.55
N LEU A 455 1.61 14.21 7.83
CA LEU A 455 0.73 14.29 9.00
C LEU A 455 1.13 15.50 9.87
N PRO A 456 0.73 16.72 9.51
CA PRO A 456 1.08 17.92 10.27
C PRO A 456 0.55 17.91 11.71
N HIS A 457 -0.68 17.46 12.00
CA HIS A 457 -1.23 17.55 13.37
C HIS A 457 -0.97 16.28 14.20
N ILE A 458 0.03 15.48 13.81
CA ILE A 458 0.24 14.13 14.38
C ILE A 458 0.46 14.15 15.90
N VAL A 459 0.91 15.29 16.42
CA VAL A 459 1.08 15.56 17.84
C VAL A 459 -0.22 15.42 18.61
N ASP A 460 -1.37 15.71 18.02
CA ASP A 460 -2.68 15.64 18.67
C ASP A 460 -3.18 14.21 18.86
N ILE A 461 -2.58 13.25 18.15
CA ILE A 461 -2.88 11.82 18.28
C ILE A 461 -2.26 11.24 19.56
N LYS A 462 -1.39 11.97 20.26
CA LYS A 462 -0.72 11.49 21.49
C LYS A 462 -1.73 11.32 22.65
N GLY A 463 -1.53 10.27 23.46
CA GLY A 463 -2.29 10.06 24.69
C GLY A 463 -1.76 10.90 25.85
N THR A 464 -2.04 10.50 27.09
CA THR A 464 -1.50 11.19 28.27
C THR A 464 0.00 10.96 28.45
N ARG A 465 0.70 11.95 29.00
CA ARG A 465 2.13 11.82 29.30
C ARG A 465 2.34 10.78 30.41
N ILE A 466 3.26 9.84 30.20
CA ILE A 466 3.62 8.85 31.23
C ILE A 466 4.50 9.56 32.26
N ARG A 467 4.08 9.55 33.53
CA ARG A 467 4.83 10.18 34.63
C ARG A 467 6.24 9.58 34.72
N GLY A 468 7.24 10.43 34.86
CA GLY A 468 8.65 10.03 34.98
C GLY A 468 9.32 9.58 33.67
N SER A 469 8.65 9.65 32.51
CA SER A 469 9.26 9.29 31.23
C SER A 469 9.12 10.37 30.15
N VAL A 470 9.91 10.21 29.09
CA VAL A 470 9.88 11.03 27.87
C VAL A 470 8.74 10.65 26.92
N SER A 471 8.03 9.57 27.22
CA SER A 471 7.07 8.93 26.32
C SER A 471 5.62 9.32 26.63
N TYR A 472 4.80 9.40 25.59
CA TYR A 472 3.36 9.54 25.70
C TYR A 472 2.68 8.19 25.55
N ARG A 473 1.55 7.99 26.23
CA ARG A 473 0.70 6.81 26.00
C ARG A 473 0.21 6.81 24.55
N THR A 474 0.16 5.64 23.94
CA THR A 474 -0.35 5.48 22.58
C THR A 474 -1.87 5.53 22.58
N LYS A 475 -2.45 6.24 21.62
CA LYS A 475 -3.90 6.26 21.36
C LYS A 475 -4.11 5.79 19.93
N LYS A 476 -4.87 4.71 19.76
CA LYS A 476 -5.24 4.22 18.43
C LYS A 476 -6.50 4.97 17.97
N PRO A 477 -6.47 5.73 16.86
CA PRO A 477 -7.68 6.34 16.33
C PRO A 477 -8.70 5.26 15.92
N PRO A 478 -10.01 5.57 15.99
CA PRO A 478 -11.05 4.60 15.67
C PRO A 478 -11.01 4.22 14.18
N PRO A 479 -11.25 2.95 13.83
CA PRO A 479 -11.34 2.52 12.44
C PRO A 479 -12.62 3.06 11.78
N LEU A 480 -12.52 3.41 10.51
CA LEU A 480 -13.60 3.88 9.65
C LEU A 480 -13.90 2.81 8.60
N VAL A 481 -15.17 2.38 8.57
CA VAL A 481 -15.68 1.46 7.55
C VAL A 481 -16.41 2.28 6.50
N GLU A 482 -16.02 2.11 5.25
CA GLU A 482 -16.64 2.73 4.08
C GLU A 482 -17.96 2.02 3.74
N ASN A 483 -18.93 2.78 3.22
CA ASN A 483 -20.23 2.29 2.75
C ASN A 483 -21.06 1.54 3.80
N LEU A 484 -21.08 2.04 5.04
CA LEU A 484 -22.09 1.67 6.02
C LEU A 484 -22.67 2.95 6.63
N LYS A 485 -23.97 2.97 6.89
CA LYS A 485 -24.55 4.03 7.71
C LYS A 485 -23.97 3.92 9.11
N ALA A 486 -23.31 4.98 9.58
CA ALA A 486 -22.88 5.06 10.96
C ALA A 486 -24.13 4.95 11.85
N ASN A 487 -24.16 4.00 12.79
CA ASN A 487 -25.18 3.98 13.83
C ASN A 487 -25.21 5.37 14.47
N GLY A 488 -26.39 5.99 14.57
CA GLY A 488 -26.60 7.39 14.97
C GLY A 488 -26.04 7.80 16.34
N LYS A 489 -25.33 6.91 17.04
CA LYS A 489 -24.66 7.16 18.33
C LYS A 489 -23.31 7.87 18.24
N ASN A 490 -22.71 8.05 17.05
CA ASN A 490 -21.42 8.75 16.86
C ASN A 490 -21.56 10.16 16.24
N LYS A 491 -22.69 10.85 16.42
CA LYS A 491 -22.89 12.22 15.93
C LYS A 491 -22.47 13.33 16.89
N GLN A 492 -21.93 12.98 18.06
CA GLN A 492 -21.21 13.91 18.93
C GLN A 492 -19.94 13.20 19.40
N ILE A 493 -18.79 13.78 19.04
CA ILE A 493 -17.47 13.82 19.72
C ILE A 493 -16.42 14.20 18.68
#